data_AF-A0A366LX26-F1
#
_entry.id   AF-A0A366LX26-F1
#
_cell.length_a   1.000
_cell.length_b   1.000
_cell.length_c   1.000
_cell.angle_alpha   90.00
_cell.angle_beta   90.00
_cell.angle_gamma   90.00
#
_symmetry.space_group_name_H-M   'P 1'
#
loop_
_entity.id
_entity.type
_entity.pdbx_description
1 polymer ?
#
loop_
_entity_poly.entity_id
_entity_poly.type
_entity_poly.pdbx_seq_one_letter_code
_entity_poly.pdbx_strand_id
1 'polypeptide(L)'
;MNDIVRIPADVEAPDKIIGGFTARQIIIFGGTGVLLYGGYLLLADHVPPLALAVFAVPIAVAGIVLAIGRHDGISLDRYVLAALRHRRAAKHMTRSAAPAPPTWIAARPGPSPSPLRLPARGVTEHGLIDLGPDGVAAVAEVSTVNFALRTAEEQDALVSAFARWLNALSGQVQVLVRAERIDLSAAIADLRNSAPALPHPALSHAAAEHAAFLTDLSARHDLLRRQVLLIVREPAAGPHGSTALRRLDEAARVLSAGGLVVRPLPATAVHALLTSCFDPTAPPLPDGDDVIGGSR
;
A
#
# COMPACT_ATOMS: atom_id res chain seq x y z
N MET A 1 -4.14 -34.97 16.19
CA MET A 1 -2.85 -34.26 16.34
C MET A 1 -2.71 -33.36 15.12
N ASN A 2 -3.31 -32.17 15.18
CA ASN A 2 -3.23 -31.21 14.08
C ASN A 2 -1.82 -30.65 14.09
N ASP A 3 -0.96 -31.18 13.22
CA ASP A 3 0.34 -30.57 12.97
C ASP A 3 0.05 -29.25 12.25
N ILE A 4 0.07 -28.16 13.01
CA ILE A 4 -0.11 -26.81 12.46
C ILE A 4 1.12 -26.55 11.61
N VAL A 5 1.00 -26.81 10.31
CA VAL A 5 2.01 -26.46 9.32
C VAL A 5 2.21 -24.96 9.43
N ARG A 6 3.31 -24.54 10.05
CA ARG A 6 3.69 -23.13 10.13
C ARG A 6 4.09 -22.69 8.73
N ILE A 7 3.14 -22.13 8.00
CA ILE A 7 3.40 -21.44 6.74
C ILE A 7 4.33 -20.27 7.10
N PRO A 8 5.55 -20.21 6.52
CA PRO A 8 6.45 -19.08 6.76
C PRO A 8 5.75 -17.79 6.39
N ALA A 9 5.79 -16.80 7.28
CA ALA A 9 5.16 -15.49 7.05
C ALA A 9 5.80 -14.72 5.87
N ASP A 10 6.97 -15.15 5.42
CA ASP A 10 7.72 -14.55 4.31
C ASP A 10 7.83 -15.56 3.15
N VAL A 11 6.84 -15.52 2.26
CA VAL A 11 6.75 -16.38 1.06
C VAL A 11 7.76 -15.94 -0.01
N GLU A 12 8.32 -14.72 0.10
CA GLU A 12 9.33 -14.17 -0.81
C GLU A 12 10.76 -14.24 -0.23
N ALA A 13 11.08 -15.31 0.51
CA ALA A 13 12.45 -15.51 0.99
C ALA A 13 13.42 -15.63 -0.21
N PRO A 14 14.47 -14.78 -0.30
CA PRO A 14 15.40 -14.82 -1.42
C PRO A 14 16.18 -16.13 -1.44
N ASP A 15 16.33 -16.70 -2.64
CA ASP A 15 17.01 -17.97 -2.83
C ASP A 15 18.48 -17.90 -2.40
N LYS A 16 18.93 -18.95 -1.69
CA LYS A 16 20.26 -19.06 -1.10
C LYS A 16 21.10 -19.95 -2.02
N ILE A 17 22.11 -19.37 -2.65
CA ILE A 17 22.84 -20.03 -3.73
C ILE A 17 24.06 -20.79 -3.20
N ILE A 18 24.90 -20.14 -2.39
CA ILE A 18 26.17 -20.72 -1.93
C ILE A 18 26.32 -20.47 -0.42
N GLY A 19 26.50 -21.55 0.35
CA GLY A 19 26.81 -21.47 1.78
C GLY A 19 25.76 -20.73 2.63
N GLY A 20 24.51 -20.67 2.18
CA GLY A 20 23.42 -19.95 2.86
C GLY A 20 23.32 -18.46 2.53
N PHE A 21 24.19 -17.93 1.65
CA PHE A 21 24.13 -16.55 1.17
C PHE A 21 23.30 -16.40 -0.10
N THR A 22 22.65 -15.25 -0.22
CA THR A 22 21.91 -14.84 -1.43
C THR A 22 22.87 -14.38 -2.52
N ALA A 23 22.46 -14.48 -3.80
CA ALA A 23 23.24 -13.95 -4.94
C ALA A 23 23.69 -12.49 -4.70
N ARG A 24 22.78 -11.68 -4.14
CA ARG A 24 23.01 -10.28 -3.81
C ARG A 24 24.17 -10.09 -2.83
N GLN A 25 24.21 -10.89 -1.76
CA GLN A 25 25.28 -10.82 -0.76
C GLN A 25 26.63 -11.20 -1.36
N ILE A 26 26.67 -12.23 -2.21
CA ILE A 26 27.89 -12.65 -2.91
C ILE A 26 28.41 -11.52 -3.81
N ILE A 27 27.52 -10.85 -4.55
CA ILE A 27 27.90 -9.70 -5.38
C ILE A 27 28.46 -8.55 -4.54
N ILE A 28 27.83 -8.24 -3.40
CA ILE A 28 28.31 -7.17 -2.50
C ILE A 28 29.70 -7.53 -1.94
N PHE A 29 29.86 -8.73 -1.38
CA PHE A 29 31.15 -9.18 -0.84
C PHE A 29 32.24 -9.24 -1.92
N GLY A 30 31.92 -9.79 -3.10
CA GLY A 30 32.84 -9.85 -4.23
C GLY A 30 33.24 -8.46 -4.71
N GLY A 31 32.27 -7.54 -4.86
CA GLY A 31 32.53 -6.16 -5.25
C GLY A 31 33.40 -5.40 -4.23
N THR A 32 33.10 -5.53 -2.93
CA THR A 32 33.92 -4.95 -1.86
C THR A 32 35.33 -5.55 -1.88
N GLY A 33 35.47 -6.86 -2.07
CA GLY A 33 36.76 -7.53 -2.15
C GLY A 33 37.60 -7.07 -3.35
N VAL A 34 37.00 -6.95 -4.53
CA VAL A 34 37.66 -6.43 -5.74
C VAL A 34 38.10 -4.99 -5.54
N LEU A 35 37.26 -4.14 -4.93
CA LEU A 35 37.60 -2.75 -4.65
C LEU A 35 38.79 -2.63 -3.68
N LEU A 36 38.78 -3.41 -2.60
CA LEU A 36 39.87 -3.42 -1.62
C LEU A 36 41.17 -3.96 -2.22
N TYR A 37 41.09 -5.04 -3.00
CA TYR A 37 42.26 -5.63 -3.64
C TYR A 37 42.84 -4.74 -4.75
N GLY A 38 41.99 -4.12 -5.58
CA GLY A 38 42.43 -3.16 -6.58
C GLY A 38 43.07 -1.91 -5.94
N GLY A 39 42.48 -1.40 -4.85
CA GLY A 39 43.08 -0.32 -4.06
C GLY A 39 44.43 -0.71 -3.47
N TYR A 40 44.55 -1.94 -2.96
CA TYR A 40 45.82 -2.48 -2.48
C TYR A 40 46.87 -2.53 -3.59
N LEU A 41 46.56 -3.10 -4.75
CA LEU A 41 47.50 -3.19 -5.87
C LEU A 41 48.01 -1.82 -6.35
N LEU A 42 47.19 -0.78 -6.29
CA LEU A 42 47.57 0.57 -6.75
C LEU A 42 48.36 1.36 -5.68
N LEU A 43 48.06 1.19 -4.40
CA LEU A 43 48.60 2.03 -3.32
C LEU A 43 49.66 1.34 -2.47
N ALA A 44 49.83 0.02 -2.55
CA ALA A 44 50.74 -0.74 -1.69
C ALA A 44 52.19 -0.28 -1.77
N ASP A 45 52.65 0.13 -2.96
CA ASP A 45 54.03 0.59 -3.16
C ASP A 45 54.27 2.04 -2.69
N HIS A 46 53.19 2.80 -2.47
CA HIS A 46 53.24 4.24 -2.21
C HIS A 46 52.82 4.62 -0.79
N VAL A 47 52.15 3.72 -0.06
CA VAL A 47 51.51 4.02 1.22
C VAL A 47 51.89 2.98 2.27
N PRO A 48 52.26 3.38 3.50
CA PRO A 48 52.58 2.43 4.55
C PRO A 48 51.37 1.54 4.88
N PRO A 49 51.59 0.26 5.25
CA PRO A 49 50.52 -0.74 5.38
C PRO A 49 49.48 -0.37 6.44
N LEU A 50 49.89 0.33 7.52
CA LEU A 50 48.96 0.80 8.55
C LEU A 50 47.98 1.86 8.00
N ALA A 51 48.46 2.79 7.17
CA ALA A 51 47.57 3.78 6.56
C ALA A 51 46.58 3.12 5.59
N LEU A 52 47.03 2.13 4.82
CA LEU A 52 46.16 1.36 3.94
C LEU A 52 45.08 0.60 4.72
N ALA A 53 45.44 -0.03 5.84
CA ALA A 53 44.50 -0.71 6.73
C ALA A 53 43.44 0.24 7.32
N VAL A 54 43.84 1.45 7.71
CA VAL A 54 42.91 2.47 8.24
C VAL A 54 41.82 2.83 7.24
N PHE A 55 42.10 2.83 5.93
CA PHE A 55 41.09 3.05 4.90
C PHE A 55 40.34 1.78 4.49
N ALA A 56 41.03 0.62 4.46
CA ALA A 56 40.45 -0.64 4.04
C ALA A 56 39.41 -1.18 5.05
N VAL A 57 39.68 -1.06 6.36
CA VAL A 57 38.81 -1.60 7.41
C VAL A 57 37.40 -0.98 7.38
N PRO A 58 37.22 0.35 7.35
CA PRO A 58 35.88 0.94 7.24
C PRO A 58 35.12 0.51 6.00
N ILE A 59 35.80 0.36 4.86
CA ILE A 59 35.19 -0.08 3.61
C ILE A 59 34.73 -1.55 3.71
N ALA A 60 35.56 -2.42 4.31
CA ALA A 60 35.21 -3.81 4.57
C ALA A 60 34.00 -3.93 5.50
N VAL A 61 34.01 -3.17 6.61
CA VAL A 61 32.90 -3.11 7.57
C VAL A 61 31.62 -2.60 6.89
N ALA A 62 31.72 -1.53 6.10
CA ALA A 62 30.58 -1.01 5.35
C ALA A 62 30.01 -2.06 4.37
N GLY A 63 30.86 -2.80 3.65
CA GLY A 63 30.43 -3.89 2.77
C GLY A 63 29.69 -5.00 3.52
N ILE A 64 30.17 -5.40 4.70
CA ILE A 64 29.52 -6.39 5.57
C ILE A 64 28.16 -5.88 6.06
N VAL A 65 28.11 -4.66 6.60
CA VAL A 65 26.87 -4.03 7.08
C VAL A 65 25.87 -3.89 5.94
N LEU A 66 26.30 -3.55 4.73
CA LEU A 66 25.44 -3.43 3.55
C LEU A 66 24.87 -4.78 3.09
N ALA A 67 25.67 -5.85 3.17
CA ALA A 67 25.27 -7.19 2.76
C ALA A 67 24.29 -7.86 3.75
N ILE A 68 24.50 -7.65 5.06
CA ILE A 68 23.74 -8.34 6.12
C ILE A 68 22.64 -7.45 6.69
N GLY A 69 22.85 -6.14 6.75
CA GLY A 69 21.96 -5.19 7.39
C GLY A 69 20.55 -5.19 6.78
N ARG A 70 19.56 -5.04 7.66
CA ARG A 70 18.16 -4.84 7.32
C ARG A 70 17.60 -3.69 8.12
N HIS A 71 16.70 -2.94 7.51
CA HIS A 71 15.94 -1.87 8.13
C HIS A 71 14.49 -2.03 7.68
N ASP A 72 13.57 -2.18 8.64
CA ASP A 72 12.13 -2.34 8.41
C ASP A 72 11.78 -3.42 7.37
N GLY A 73 12.50 -4.55 7.42
CA GLY A 73 12.30 -5.69 6.50
C GLY A 73 12.98 -5.54 5.13
N ILE A 74 13.49 -4.35 4.78
CA ILE A 74 14.22 -4.09 3.54
C ILE A 74 15.73 -4.24 3.78
N SER A 75 16.48 -4.76 2.80
CA SER A 75 17.94 -4.85 2.91
C SER A 75 18.61 -3.48 2.83
N LEU A 76 19.70 -3.30 3.57
CA LEU A 76 20.37 -2.00 3.73
C LEU A 76 20.92 -1.46 2.41
N ASP A 77 21.31 -2.32 1.47
CA ASP A 77 21.71 -1.94 0.11
C ASP A 77 20.57 -1.25 -0.66
N ARG A 78 19.36 -1.82 -0.61
CA ARG A 78 18.17 -1.24 -1.24
C ARG A 78 17.77 0.06 -0.56
N TYR A 79 17.86 0.10 0.76
CA TYR A 79 17.57 1.31 1.55
C TYR A 79 18.53 2.45 1.18
N VAL A 80 19.84 2.20 1.18
CA VAL A 80 20.85 3.19 0.79
C VAL A 80 20.66 3.63 -0.67
N LEU A 81 20.37 2.71 -1.58
CA LEU A 81 20.09 3.06 -2.97
C LEU A 81 18.83 3.92 -3.10
N ALA A 82 17.77 3.60 -2.36
CA ALA A 82 16.55 4.40 -2.30
C ALA A 82 16.83 5.80 -1.71
N ALA A 83 17.62 5.88 -0.65
CA ALA A 83 18.05 7.15 -0.05
C ALA A 83 18.89 8.00 -1.01
N LEU A 84 19.83 7.39 -1.73
CA LEU A 84 20.65 8.07 -2.75
C LEU A 84 19.80 8.55 -3.92
N ARG A 85 18.86 7.74 -4.41
CA ARG A 85 17.89 8.14 -5.44
C ARG A 85 17.00 9.28 -4.93
N HIS A 86 16.49 9.17 -3.71
CA HIS A 86 15.68 10.21 -3.10
C HIS A 86 16.47 11.52 -2.94
N ARG A 87 17.74 11.46 -2.54
CA ARG A 87 18.61 12.64 -2.43
C ARG A 87 18.85 13.32 -3.78
N ARG A 88 18.98 12.53 -4.85
CA ARG A 88 19.16 13.03 -6.22
C ARG A 88 17.84 13.44 -6.90
N ALA A 89 16.70 12.99 -6.40
CA ALA A 89 15.39 13.31 -6.96
C ALA A 89 15.06 14.81 -6.76
N ALA A 90 14.42 15.40 -7.76
CA ALA A 90 13.94 16.77 -7.68
C ALA A 90 12.99 16.93 -6.48
N LYS A 91 13.24 17.94 -5.63
CA LYS A 91 12.44 18.21 -4.42
C LYS A 91 11.23 19.10 -4.69
N HIS A 92 11.27 19.85 -5.78
CA HIS A 92 10.18 20.69 -6.22
C HIS A 92 9.49 19.98 -7.38
N MET A 93 8.27 19.51 -7.13
CA MET A 93 7.46 18.83 -8.13
C MET A 93 6.17 19.59 -8.38
N THR A 94 5.77 19.71 -9.64
CA THR A 94 4.54 20.38 -10.07
C THR A 94 3.66 19.43 -10.86
N ARG A 95 2.33 19.58 -10.74
CA ARG A 95 1.36 18.71 -11.43
C ARG A 95 1.49 18.75 -12.96
N SER A 96 1.92 19.89 -13.50
CA SER A 96 2.21 20.11 -14.92
C SER A 96 3.62 20.69 -15.08
N ALA A 97 4.18 20.61 -16.30
CA ALA A 97 5.42 21.30 -16.62
C ALA A 97 5.22 22.81 -16.37
N ALA A 98 6.10 23.42 -15.57
CA ALA A 98 6.02 24.86 -15.33
C ALA A 98 6.31 25.62 -16.64
N PRO A 99 5.47 26.58 -17.03
CA PRO A 99 5.78 27.44 -18.18
C PRO A 99 7.06 28.24 -17.88
N ALA A 100 7.80 28.59 -18.93
CA ALA A 100 8.97 29.45 -18.78
C ALA A 100 8.55 30.79 -18.14
N PRO A 101 9.30 31.29 -17.14
CA PRO A 101 8.97 32.56 -16.51
C PRO A 101 9.04 33.69 -17.55
N PRO A 102 8.10 34.65 -17.52
CA PRO A 102 8.14 35.77 -18.44
C PRO A 102 9.39 36.65 -18.20
N THR A 103 9.90 37.25 -19.28
CA THR A 103 11.22 37.91 -19.33
C THR A 103 11.37 39.14 -18.43
N TRP A 104 10.27 39.74 -17.98
CA TRP A 104 10.27 40.89 -17.07
C TRP A 104 10.49 40.51 -15.60
N ILE A 105 10.44 39.22 -15.26
CA ILE A 105 10.72 38.73 -13.90
C ILE A 105 12.23 38.48 -13.76
N ALA A 106 12.93 39.40 -13.09
CA ALA A 106 14.34 39.25 -12.70
C ALA A 106 14.50 38.35 -11.46
N ALA A 107 13.94 37.14 -11.50
CA ALA A 107 14.15 36.15 -10.44
C ALA A 107 15.49 35.44 -10.63
N ARG A 108 16.19 35.15 -9.53
CA ARG A 108 17.39 34.30 -9.58
C ARG A 108 17.01 32.93 -10.13
N PRO A 109 17.73 32.39 -11.13
CA PRO A 109 17.46 31.06 -11.66
C PRO A 109 17.56 30.02 -10.54
N GLY A 110 16.44 29.45 -10.13
CA GLY A 110 16.38 28.27 -9.27
C GLY A 110 16.33 26.99 -10.10
N PRO A 111 16.49 25.82 -9.47
CA PRO A 111 16.28 24.54 -10.14
C PRO A 111 14.84 24.45 -10.66
N SER A 112 14.66 24.17 -11.95
CA SER A 112 13.34 24.02 -12.55
C SER A 112 12.55 22.90 -11.86
N PRO A 113 11.27 23.11 -11.52
CA PRO A 113 10.45 22.06 -10.94
C PRO A 113 10.28 20.90 -11.92
N SER A 114 10.26 19.69 -11.37
CA SER A 114 10.06 18.46 -12.14
C SER A 114 8.57 18.08 -12.18
N PRO A 115 8.05 17.46 -13.25
CA PRO A 115 6.66 17.01 -13.24
C PRO A 115 6.46 15.91 -12.17
N LEU A 116 5.42 16.08 -11.35
CA LEU A 116 4.98 15.10 -10.37
C LEU A 116 4.44 13.86 -11.08
N ARG A 117 5.14 12.72 -10.92
CA ARG A 117 4.69 11.43 -11.46
C ARG A 117 3.97 10.66 -10.35
N LEU A 118 2.65 10.62 -10.44
CA LEU A 118 1.83 9.83 -9.53
C LEU A 118 1.81 8.35 -10.00
N PRO A 119 1.73 7.38 -9.07
CA PRO A 119 1.59 5.96 -9.41
C PRO A 119 0.32 5.66 -10.23
N ALA A 120 -0.74 6.42 -10.00
CA ALA A 120 -1.96 6.40 -10.81
C ALA A 120 -2.03 7.66 -11.68
N ARG A 121 -2.30 7.49 -12.98
CA ARG A 121 -2.45 8.58 -13.95
C ARG A 121 -3.87 9.12 -14.01
N GLY A 122 -4.85 8.27 -13.73
CA GLY A 122 -6.26 8.61 -13.75
C GLY A 122 -7.14 7.40 -13.47
N VAL A 123 -8.45 7.62 -13.49
CA VAL A 123 -9.46 6.57 -13.37
C VAL A 123 -10.40 6.68 -14.57
N THR A 124 -10.68 5.55 -15.22
CA THR A 124 -11.60 5.49 -16.36
C THR A 124 -13.05 5.57 -15.89
N GLU A 125 -13.98 5.79 -16.82
CA GLU A 125 -15.43 5.82 -16.55
C GLU A 125 -15.95 4.50 -15.93
N HIS A 126 -15.28 3.38 -16.23
CA HIS A 126 -15.61 2.06 -15.69
C HIS A 126 -14.95 1.75 -14.33
N GLY A 127 -14.30 2.73 -13.69
CA GLY A 127 -13.65 2.56 -12.39
C GLY A 127 -12.29 1.84 -12.44
N LEU A 128 -11.64 1.77 -13.61
CA LEU A 128 -10.29 1.23 -13.72
C LEU A 128 -9.26 2.31 -13.41
N ILE A 129 -8.27 1.99 -12.59
CA ILE A 129 -7.12 2.85 -12.29
C ILE A 129 -6.08 2.65 -13.38
N ASP A 130 -5.71 3.71 -14.09
CA ASP A 130 -4.61 3.72 -15.06
C ASP A 130 -3.27 3.85 -14.32
N LEU A 131 -2.43 2.82 -14.40
CA LEU A 131 -1.08 2.79 -13.83
C LEU A 131 0.00 3.09 -14.90
N GLY A 132 -0.40 3.47 -16.11
CA GLY A 132 0.49 3.76 -17.22
C GLY A 132 1.28 2.53 -17.70
N PRO A 133 2.62 2.55 -17.68
CA PRO A 133 3.42 1.40 -18.13
C PRO A 133 3.20 0.15 -17.28
N ASP A 134 2.71 0.35 -16.04
CA ASP A 134 2.42 -0.73 -15.10
C ASP A 134 1.05 -1.37 -15.33
N GLY A 135 0.28 -0.90 -16.31
CA GLY A 135 -1.01 -1.48 -16.72
C GLY A 135 -2.21 -0.83 -16.06
N VAL A 136 -3.22 -1.62 -15.68
CA VAL A 136 -4.46 -1.13 -15.06
C VAL A 136 -4.80 -1.93 -13.81
N ALA A 137 -5.56 -1.32 -12.89
CA ALA A 137 -6.11 -2.01 -11.74
C ALA A 137 -7.62 -1.81 -11.63
N ALA A 138 -8.35 -2.88 -11.35
CA ALA A 138 -9.77 -2.85 -10.98
C ALA A 138 -9.89 -3.09 -9.47
N VAL A 139 -10.81 -2.37 -8.81
CA VAL A 139 -11.00 -2.44 -7.36
C VAL A 139 -12.45 -2.82 -7.06
N ALA A 140 -12.64 -3.77 -6.15
CA ALA A 140 -13.94 -4.06 -5.53
C ALA A 140 -13.86 -3.93 -4.02
N GLU A 141 -14.96 -3.50 -3.39
CA GLU A 141 -15.16 -3.64 -1.96
C GLU A 141 -15.79 -5.00 -1.66
N VAL A 142 -15.27 -5.69 -0.66
CA VAL A 142 -15.73 -7.02 -0.24
C VAL A 142 -16.37 -6.91 1.14
N SER A 143 -17.58 -7.44 1.27
CA SER A 143 -18.25 -7.52 2.58
C SER A 143 -17.47 -8.40 3.54
N THR A 144 -17.66 -8.19 4.84
CA THR A 144 -17.12 -9.09 5.86
C THR A 144 -18.22 -9.96 6.47
N VAL A 145 -17.84 -11.15 6.93
CA VAL A 145 -18.72 -12.06 7.65
C VAL A 145 -18.07 -12.46 8.97
N ASN A 146 -18.88 -12.74 9.99
CA ASN A 146 -18.39 -13.29 11.25
C ASN A 146 -18.23 -14.80 11.11
N PHE A 147 -17.02 -15.24 10.78
CA PHE A 147 -16.70 -16.65 10.54
C PHE A 147 -17.00 -17.55 11.74
N ALA A 148 -16.71 -17.09 12.96
CA ALA A 148 -16.89 -17.88 14.19
C ALA A 148 -18.36 -18.13 14.55
N LEU A 149 -19.27 -17.28 14.09
CA LEU A 149 -20.71 -17.42 14.32
C LEU A 149 -21.42 -18.30 13.29
N ARG A 150 -20.69 -18.79 12.28
CA ARG A 150 -21.24 -19.67 11.22
C ARG A 150 -21.23 -21.13 11.65
N THR A 151 -22.16 -21.92 11.12
CA THR A 151 -22.15 -23.38 11.33
C THR A 151 -20.91 -24.01 10.69
N ALA A 152 -20.53 -25.22 11.10
CA ALA A 152 -19.38 -25.91 10.52
C ALA A 152 -19.51 -26.09 8.99
N GLU A 153 -20.71 -26.43 8.51
CA GLU A 153 -20.99 -26.55 7.08
C GLU A 153 -20.84 -25.22 6.33
N GLU A 154 -21.30 -24.11 6.92
CA GLU A 154 -21.12 -22.77 6.33
C GLU A 154 -19.65 -22.34 6.33
N GLN A 155 -18.90 -22.67 7.38
CA GLN A 155 -17.46 -22.41 7.46
C GLN A 155 -16.72 -23.19 6.36
N ASP A 156 -16.99 -24.49 6.22
CA ASP A 156 -16.39 -25.34 5.19
C ASP A 156 -16.74 -24.86 3.77
N ALA A 157 -17.99 -24.41 3.55
CA ALA A 157 -18.42 -23.84 2.29
C ALA A 157 -17.66 -22.54 1.95
N LEU A 158 -17.46 -21.66 2.93
CA LEU A 158 -16.70 -20.42 2.76
C LEU A 158 -15.22 -20.72 2.47
N VAL A 159 -14.59 -21.61 3.24
CA VAL A 159 -13.20 -22.04 3.02
C VAL A 159 -13.04 -22.66 1.64
N SER A 160 -13.98 -23.50 1.22
CA SER A 160 -13.98 -24.12 -0.11
C SER A 160 -14.15 -23.10 -1.23
N ALA A 161 -15.01 -22.09 -1.06
CA ALA A 161 -15.17 -21.01 -2.04
C ALA A 161 -13.89 -20.17 -2.17
N PHE A 162 -13.25 -19.83 -1.04
CA PHE A 162 -11.99 -19.11 -1.04
C PHE A 162 -10.86 -19.93 -1.68
N ALA A 163 -10.77 -21.22 -1.38
CA ALA A 163 -9.80 -22.13 -2.00
C ALA A 163 -10.01 -22.23 -3.51
N ARG A 164 -11.26 -22.39 -3.98
CA ARG A 164 -11.58 -22.39 -5.43
C ARG A 164 -11.16 -21.08 -6.09
N TRP A 165 -11.43 -19.95 -5.45
CA TRP A 165 -11.03 -18.65 -5.97
C TRP A 165 -9.52 -18.53 -6.10
N LEU A 166 -8.75 -18.89 -5.05
CA LEU A 166 -7.29 -18.87 -5.09
C LEU A 166 -6.71 -19.76 -6.19
N ASN A 167 -7.27 -20.97 -6.38
CA ASN A 167 -6.84 -21.90 -7.43
C ASN A 167 -7.20 -21.41 -8.85
N ALA A 168 -8.20 -20.54 -8.99
CA ALA A 168 -8.60 -19.96 -10.27
C ALA A 168 -7.83 -18.68 -10.64
N LEU A 169 -6.98 -18.17 -9.74
CA LEU A 169 -6.21 -16.95 -10.01
C LEU A 169 -5.21 -17.18 -11.14
N SER A 170 -5.35 -16.39 -12.20
CA SER A 170 -4.43 -16.39 -13.35
C SER A 170 -3.64 -15.08 -13.49
N GLY A 171 -3.69 -14.22 -12.47
CA GLY A 171 -3.05 -12.92 -12.46
C GLY A 171 -2.82 -12.36 -11.06
N GLN A 172 -2.25 -11.16 -11.00
CA GLN A 172 -1.92 -10.50 -9.75
C GLN A 172 -3.18 -9.97 -9.08
N VAL A 173 -3.44 -10.46 -7.88
CA VAL A 173 -4.53 -9.99 -7.03
C VAL A 173 -4.00 -9.63 -5.66
N GLN A 174 -4.49 -8.53 -5.12
CA GLN A 174 -4.17 -8.04 -3.80
C GLN A 174 -5.44 -7.93 -2.97
N VAL A 175 -5.39 -8.45 -1.75
CA VAL A 175 -6.42 -8.23 -0.73
C VAL A 175 -5.88 -7.19 0.24
N LEU A 176 -6.50 -6.01 0.25
CA LEU A 176 -6.13 -4.92 1.14
C LEU A 176 -7.20 -4.80 2.23
N VAL A 177 -6.81 -5.00 3.48
CA VAL A 177 -7.66 -4.74 4.64
C VAL A 177 -7.17 -3.45 5.28
N ARG A 178 -8.03 -2.45 5.36
CA ARG A 178 -7.71 -1.16 6.00
C ARG A 178 -8.77 -0.79 7.03
N ALA A 179 -8.35 -0.04 8.05
CA ALA A 179 -9.25 0.73 8.88
C ALA A 179 -9.57 2.05 8.18
N GLU A 180 -10.85 2.39 8.12
CA GLU A 180 -11.35 3.63 7.53
C GLU A 180 -12.22 4.35 8.56
N ARG A 181 -11.99 5.65 8.73
CA ARG A 181 -12.84 6.50 9.57
C ARG A 181 -14.21 6.66 8.90
N ILE A 182 -15.26 6.42 9.66
CA ILE A 182 -16.63 6.61 9.21
C ILE A 182 -16.94 8.11 9.33
N ASP A 183 -17.15 8.77 8.19
CA ASP A 183 -17.70 10.12 8.16
C ASP A 183 -19.23 10.08 8.19
N LEU A 184 -19.82 10.54 9.28
CA LEU A 184 -21.28 10.64 9.46
C LEU A 184 -21.85 12.00 9.03
N SER A 185 -21.02 12.95 8.61
CA SER A 185 -21.44 14.34 8.34
C SER A 185 -22.57 14.43 7.32
N ALA A 186 -22.46 13.66 6.24
CA ALA A 186 -23.50 13.60 5.21
C ALA A 186 -24.82 13.01 5.76
N ALA A 187 -24.75 11.87 6.46
CA ALA A 187 -25.94 11.23 7.04
C ALA A 187 -26.63 12.13 8.09
N ILE A 188 -25.85 12.83 8.91
CA ILE A 188 -26.36 13.81 9.89
C ILE A 188 -27.04 14.98 9.17
N ALA A 189 -26.44 15.51 8.11
CA ALA A 189 -27.01 16.59 7.32
C ALA A 189 -28.32 16.15 6.64
N ASP A 190 -28.35 14.96 6.06
CA ASP A 190 -29.54 14.39 5.41
C ASP A 190 -30.69 14.22 6.41
N LEU A 191 -30.41 13.70 7.60
CA LEU A 191 -31.41 13.60 8.68
C LEU A 191 -31.94 14.97 9.09
N ARG A 192 -31.06 15.97 9.29
CA ARG A 192 -31.46 17.34 9.66
C ARG A 192 -32.30 18.01 8.59
N ASN A 193 -31.93 17.84 7.32
CA ASN A 193 -32.62 18.45 6.19
C ASN A 193 -33.97 17.77 5.92
N SER A 194 -34.06 16.46 6.17
CA SER A 194 -35.29 15.68 5.94
C SER A 194 -36.28 15.78 7.10
N ALA A 195 -35.81 16.00 8.34
CA ALA A 195 -36.64 16.03 9.54
C ALA A 195 -37.85 16.98 9.46
N PRO A 196 -37.75 18.22 8.93
CA PRO A 196 -38.91 19.12 8.82
C PRO A 196 -39.96 18.66 7.80
N ALA A 197 -39.58 17.83 6.82
CA ALA A 197 -40.45 17.34 5.76
C ALA A 197 -41.21 16.06 6.13
N LEU A 198 -40.97 15.50 7.32
CA LEU A 198 -41.60 14.25 7.75
C LEU A 198 -43.10 14.46 8.08
N PRO A 199 -44.00 13.53 7.69
CA PRO A 199 -45.45 13.74 7.79
C PRO A 199 -45.99 13.88 9.21
N HIS A 200 -45.31 13.32 10.21
CA HIS A 200 -45.78 13.27 11.59
C HIS A 200 -44.77 13.96 12.53
N PRO A 201 -45.21 14.83 13.46
CA PRO A 201 -44.31 15.61 14.32
C PRO A 201 -43.40 14.72 15.18
N ALA A 202 -43.90 13.57 15.65
CA ALA A 202 -43.07 12.60 16.37
C ALA A 202 -41.90 12.04 15.54
N LEU A 203 -42.09 11.85 14.22
CA LEU A 203 -41.01 11.39 13.33
C LEU A 203 -39.99 12.50 13.09
N SER A 204 -40.45 13.74 12.95
CA SER A 204 -39.57 14.93 12.87
C SER A 204 -38.69 15.04 14.11
N HIS A 205 -39.28 14.91 15.29
CA HIS A 205 -38.56 14.93 16.57
C HIS A 205 -37.54 13.78 16.67
N ALA A 206 -37.95 12.54 16.37
CA ALA A 206 -37.07 11.39 16.42
C ALA A 206 -35.88 11.50 15.44
N ALA A 207 -36.09 12.05 14.23
CA ALA A 207 -35.03 12.29 13.26
C ALA A 207 -34.03 13.34 13.77
N ALA A 208 -34.51 14.42 14.41
CA ALA A 208 -33.66 15.44 15.01
C ALA A 208 -32.84 14.89 16.19
N GLU A 209 -33.46 14.12 17.08
CA GLU A 209 -32.77 13.43 18.18
C GLU A 209 -31.72 12.45 17.65
N HIS A 210 -32.04 11.67 16.62
CA HIS A 210 -31.09 10.75 16.02
C HIS A 210 -29.88 11.48 15.41
N ALA A 211 -30.10 12.60 14.71
CA ALA A 211 -29.02 13.44 14.19
C ALA A 211 -28.14 14.02 15.32
N ALA A 212 -28.74 14.42 16.45
CA ALA A 212 -28.02 14.88 17.63
C ALA A 212 -27.17 13.75 18.26
N PHE A 213 -27.74 12.56 18.40
CA PHE A 213 -27.03 11.37 18.87
C PHE A 213 -25.84 11.01 17.99
N LEU A 214 -26.01 10.98 16.66
CA LEU A 214 -24.92 10.69 15.72
C LEU A 214 -23.83 11.76 15.77
N THR A 215 -24.21 13.04 15.95
CA THR A 215 -23.25 14.14 16.14
C THR A 215 -22.41 13.89 17.40
N ASP A 216 -23.07 13.61 18.53
CA ASP A 216 -22.41 13.34 19.80
C ASP A 216 -21.54 12.08 19.77
N LEU A 217 -22.00 11.01 19.07
CA LEU A 217 -21.23 9.80 18.86
C LEU A 217 -19.95 10.08 18.06
N SER A 218 -20.04 10.86 16.98
CA SER A 218 -18.88 11.22 16.14
C SER A 218 -17.88 12.13 16.86
N ALA A 219 -18.34 12.95 17.81
CA ALA A 219 -17.49 13.83 18.61
C ALA A 219 -16.73 13.09 19.73
N ARG A 220 -17.32 12.02 20.28
CA ARG A 220 -16.77 11.29 21.44
C ARG A 220 -15.97 10.05 21.08
N HIS A 221 -16.18 9.47 19.90
CA HIS A 221 -15.58 8.20 19.52
C HIS A 221 -14.94 8.25 18.13
N ASP A 222 -13.77 7.60 18.03
CA ASP A 222 -13.16 7.27 16.74
C ASP A 222 -13.95 6.13 16.08
N LEU A 223 -14.90 6.49 15.23
CA LEU A 223 -15.71 5.52 14.49
C LEU A 223 -14.89 4.96 13.32
N LEU A 224 -14.39 3.74 13.50
CA LEU A 224 -13.63 3.02 12.47
C LEU A 224 -14.44 1.85 11.92
N ARG A 225 -14.41 1.69 10.60
CA ARG A 225 -14.86 0.47 9.93
C ARG A 225 -13.68 -0.25 9.28
N ARG A 226 -13.76 -1.58 9.23
CA ARG A 226 -12.84 -2.38 8.42
C ARG A 226 -13.33 -2.39 6.98
N GLN A 227 -12.58 -1.78 6.09
CA GLN A 227 -12.82 -1.84 4.66
C GLN A 227 -11.90 -2.91 4.05
N VAL A 228 -12.51 -3.89 3.36
CA VAL A 228 -11.78 -4.94 2.64
C VAL A 228 -11.88 -4.66 1.16
N LEU A 229 -10.74 -4.50 0.50
CA LEU A 229 -10.64 -4.21 -0.92
C LEU A 229 -9.97 -5.38 -1.63
N LEU A 230 -10.57 -5.77 -2.75
CA LEU A 230 -10.00 -6.72 -3.69
C LEU A 230 -9.51 -5.95 -4.91
N ILE A 231 -8.21 -6.02 -5.17
CA ILE A 231 -7.56 -5.27 -6.25
C ILE A 231 -7.01 -6.27 -7.26
N VAL A 232 -7.50 -6.22 -8.49
CA VAL A 232 -7.01 -7.04 -9.60
C VAL A 232 -6.16 -6.17 -10.51
N ARG A 233 -4.90 -6.56 -10.73
CA ARG A 233 -3.97 -5.82 -11.58
C ARG A 233 -3.69 -6.58 -12.88
N GLU A 234 -3.79 -5.89 -14.00
CA GLU A 234 -3.39 -6.38 -15.32
C GLU A 234 -2.19 -5.58 -15.86
N PRO A 235 -1.08 -6.23 -16.26
CA PRO A 235 0.10 -5.55 -16.79
C PRO A 235 -0.09 -5.12 -18.24
N ALA A 236 0.42 -3.96 -18.66
CA ALA A 236 0.13 -3.25 -19.94
C ALA A 236 0.31 -3.98 -21.31
N ALA A 237 0.58 -5.29 -21.38
CA ALA A 237 0.57 -6.10 -22.63
C ALA A 237 -0.77 -6.81 -22.95
N GLY A 238 -1.55 -6.41 -23.98
CA GLY A 238 -2.89 -6.99 -24.32
C GLY A 238 -4.14 -6.09 -24.13
N PRO A 239 -5.36 -6.65 -24.02
CA PRO A 239 -6.58 -5.92 -23.68
C PRO A 239 -6.83 -5.91 -22.16
N HIS A 240 -6.15 -5.01 -21.45
CA HIS A 240 -6.07 -5.02 -19.96
C HIS A 240 -7.37 -4.67 -19.27
N GLY A 241 -8.07 -3.66 -19.77
CA GLY A 241 -9.24 -3.14 -19.07
C GLY A 241 -10.37 -4.17 -18.98
N SER A 242 -10.70 -4.80 -20.11
CA SER A 242 -11.72 -5.85 -20.15
C SER A 242 -11.32 -7.10 -19.37
N THR A 243 -10.03 -7.45 -19.38
CA THR A 243 -9.51 -8.58 -18.61
C THR A 243 -9.61 -8.35 -17.11
N ALA A 244 -9.23 -7.16 -16.63
CA ALA A 244 -9.30 -6.79 -15.21
C ALA A 244 -10.75 -6.87 -14.69
N LEU A 245 -11.70 -6.28 -15.43
CA LEU A 245 -13.12 -6.32 -15.08
C LEU A 245 -13.68 -7.74 -15.09
N ARG A 246 -13.35 -8.54 -16.12
CA ARG A 246 -13.78 -9.93 -16.20
C ARG A 246 -13.27 -10.76 -15.02
N ARG A 247 -12.02 -10.60 -14.62
CA ARG A 247 -11.45 -11.31 -13.46
C ARG A 247 -12.09 -10.88 -12.15
N LEU A 248 -12.40 -9.60 -11.99
CA LEU A 248 -13.10 -9.10 -10.81
C LEU A 248 -14.52 -9.68 -10.71
N ASP A 249 -15.20 -9.81 -11.84
CA ASP A 249 -16.53 -10.39 -11.95
C ASP A 249 -16.52 -11.92 -11.73
N GLU A 250 -15.49 -12.63 -12.23
CA GLU A 250 -15.22 -14.03 -11.88
C GLU A 250 -15.00 -14.21 -10.37
N ALA A 251 -14.17 -13.36 -9.75
CA ALA A 251 -13.96 -13.37 -8.31
C ALA A 251 -15.26 -13.12 -7.54
N ALA A 252 -16.09 -12.17 -7.98
CA ALA A 252 -17.39 -11.88 -7.37
C ALA A 252 -18.34 -13.08 -7.42
N ARG A 253 -18.39 -13.80 -8.55
CA ARG A 253 -19.18 -15.04 -8.68
C ARG A 253 -18.69 -16.14 -7.75
N VAL A 254 -17.39 -16.39 -7.69
CA VAL A 254 -16.84 -17.50 -6.89
C VAL A 254 -16.97 -17.21 -5.39
N LEU A 255 -16.71 -15.97 -4.96
CA LEU A 255 -16.76 -15.58 -3.56
C LEU A 255 -18.21 -15.42 -3.05
N SER A 256 -19.17 -15.10 -3.91
CA SER A 256 -20.58 -15.05 -3.52
C SER A 256 -21.15 -16.42 -3.13
N ALA A 257 -20.62 -17.50 -3.69
CA ALA A 257 -20.94 -18.86 -3.24
C ALA A 257 -20.51 -19.14 -1.78
N GLY A 258 -19.55 -18.39 -1.25
CA GLY A 258 -19.12 -18.43 0.16
C GLY A 258 -19.83 -17.39 1.04
N GLY A 259 -20.87 -16.72 0.55
CA GLY A 259 -21.61 -15.70 1.29
C GLY A 259 -20.92 -14.32 1.36
N LEU A 260 -19.89 -14.09 0.55
CA LEU A 260 -19.21 -12.80 0.45
C LEU A 260 -19.79 -11.97 -0.71
N VAL A 261 -20.19 -10.74 -0.43
CA VAL A 261 -20.62 -9.79 -1.44
C VAL A 261 -19.42 -9.01 -1.94
N VAL A 262 -19.09 -9.14 -3.22
CA VAL A 262 -18.02 -8.39 -3.89
C VAL A 262 -18.66 -7.36 -4.80
N ARG A 263 -18.39 -6.08 -4.57
CA ARG A 263 -18.95 -4.96 -5.34
C ARG A 263 -17.82 -4.21 -6.04
N PRO A 264 -17.70 -4.31 -7.38
CA PRO A 264 -16.82 -3.45 -8.16
C PRO A 264 -17.10 -1.98 -7.84
N LEU A 265 -16.04 -1.21 -7.58
CA LEU A 265 -16.17 0.20 -7.26
C LEU A 265 -16.41 1.02 -8.54
N PRO A 266 -17.44 1.88 -8.58
CA PRO A 266 -17.61 2.81 -9.69
C PRO A 266 -16.50 3.88 -9.69
N ALA A 267 -16.32 4.57 -10.82
CA ALA A 267 -15.29 5.59 -10.98
C ALA A 267 -15.27 6.66 -9.89
N THR A 268 -16.45 7.08 -9.41
CA THR A 268 -16.58 8.07 -8.32
C THR A 268 -16.06 7.54 -6.99
N ALA A 269 -16.38 6.29 -6.65
CA ALA A 269 -15.91 5.64 -5.43
C ALA A 269 -14.40 5.36 -5.49
N VAL A 270 -13.86 5.00 -6.65
CA VAL A 270 -12.41 4.84 -6.83
C VAL A 270 -11.69 6.18 -6.69
N HIS A 271 -12.24 7.27 -7.23
CA HIS A 271 -11.69 8.62 -7.01
C HIS A 271 -11.71 9.01 -5.53
N ALA A 272 -12.82 8.77 -4.82
CA ALA A 272 -12.93 9.05 -3.39
C ALA A 272 -11.91 8.22 -2.59
N LEU A 273 -11.78 6.92 -2.90
CA LEU A 273 -10.81 6.02 -2.29
C LEU A 273 -9.36 6.49 -2.51
N LEU A 274 -9.00 6.90 -3.72
CA LEU A 274 -7.66 7.42 -4.00
C LEU A 274 -7.42 8.74 -3.28
N THR A 275 -8.41 9.63 -3.26
CA THR A 275 -8.32 10.93 -2.57
C THR A 275 -8.13 10.76 -1.07
N SER A 276 -8.84 9.82 -0.43
CA SER A 276 -8.69 9.55 1.01
C SER A 276 -7.31 9.00 1.39
N CYS A 277 -6.56 8.42 0.44
CA CYS A 277 -5.18 8.00 0.67
C CYS A 277 -4.17 9.18 0.68
N PHE A 278 -4.56 10.35 0.17
CA PHE A 278 -3.70 11.54 0.09
C PHE A 278 -4.21 12.69 0.95
N ASP A 279 -5.08 12.43 1.92
CA ASP A 279 -5.58 13.45 2.84
C ASP A 279 -4.53 13.77 3.93
N PRO A 280 -3.87 14.96 3.88
CA PRO A 280 -2.86 15.31 4.86
C PRO A 280 -3.46 15.81 6.18
N THR A 281 -4.76 16.13 6.22
CA THR A 281 -5.43 16.65 7.42
C THR A 281 -6.10 15.55 8.23
N ALA A 282 -6.16 14.33 7.70
CA ALA A 282 -6.66 13.17 8.42
C ALA A 282 -5.79 12.91 9.68
N PRO A 283 -6.39 12.82 10.88
CA PRO A 283 -5.64 12.45 12.07
C PRO A 283 -5.09 11.02 11.91
N PRO A 284 -3.91 10.72 12.49
CA PRO A 284 -3.35 9.38 12.44
C PRO A 284 -4.38 8.35 12.94
N LEU A 285 -4.35 7.17 12.34
CA LEU A 285 -5.08 6.04 12.88
C LEU A 285 -4.48 5.68 14.25
N PRO A 286 -5.29 5.26 15.24
CA PRO A 286 -4.77 4.81 16.52
C PRO A 286 -3.79 3.66 16.30
N ASP A 287 -2.62 3.73 16.92
CA ASP A 287 -1.65 2.64 16.85
C ASP A 287 -2.23 1.40 17.56
N GLY A 288 -2.10 0.23 16.91
CA GLY A 288 -2.67 -1.03 17.42
C GLY A 288 -2.09 -1.50 18.77
N ASP A 289 -0.99 -0.90 19.22
CA ASP A 289 -0.30 -1.25 20.46
C ASP A 289 -1.00 -0.68 21.71
N ASP A 290 -1.76 0.42 21.59
CA ASP A 290 -2.49 1.02 22.72
C ASP A 290 -3.69 0.17 23.18
N VAL A 291 -4.13 -0.80 22.38
CA VAL A 291 -5.31 -1.64 22.68
C VAL A 291 -4.95 -2.90 23.46
N ILE A 292 -3.69 -3.36 23.44
CA ILE A 292 -3.27 -4.60 24.14
C ILE A 292 -2.83 -4.33 25.59
N GLY A 293 -2.63 -3.07 25.99
CA GLY A 293 -2.22 -2.68 27.34
C GLY A 293 -3.33 -2.57 28.38
N GLY A 294 -4.60 -2.73 27.99
CA GLY A 294 -5.77 -2.40 28.82
C GLY A 294 -6.69 -3.58 29.15
N SER A 295 -6.17 -4.66 29.72
CA SER A 295 -6.88 -5.53 30.70
C SER A 295 -6.05 -6.77 31.03
N ARG A 296 -5.40 -6.73 32.20
CA ARG A 296 -5.15 -7.89 33.04
C ARG A 296 -5.75 -7.60 34.41
#